data_AF-A0A7V3H9N1-F1
#
_entry.id   AF-A0A7V3H9N1-F1
#
_cell.length_a   1.000
_cell.length_b   1.000
_cell.length_c   1.000
_cell.angle_alpha   90.00
_cell.angle_beta   90.00
_cell.angle_gamma   90.00
#
_symmetry.space_group_name_H-M   'P 1'
#
loop_
_entity.id
_entity.type
_entity.pdbx_description
1 polymer ?
#
loop_
_entity_poly.entity_id
_entity_poly.type
_entity_poly.pdbx_seq_one_letter_code
_entity_poly.pdbx_strand_id
1 'polypeptide(L)' 'MTKLRIRSEPAPVKAGKRPATVGAATVRTESGKKKSVLTVEANSASFGSDFLYVFKKNVAAARSENKKRTGSPEGVQRRR' A
#
# COMPACT_ATOMS: atom_id res chain seq x y z
N MET A 1 -19.31 38.13 -12.96
CA MET A 1 -18.56 37.35 -11.96
C MET A 1 -18.82 35.86 -12.19
N THR A 2 -17.86 35.15 -12.78
CA THR A 2 -18.00 33.73 -13.14
C THR A 2 -17.60 32.84 -11.95
N LYS A 3 -18.54 32.01 -11.48
CA LYS A 3 -18.39 31.20 -10.27
C LYS A 3 -17.53 29.96 -10.57
N LEU A 4 -16.27 29.95 -10.12
CA LEU A 4 -15.37 28.79 -10.20
C LEU A 4 -15.95 27.63 -9.38
N ARG A 5 -16.37 26.56 -10.05
CA ARG A 5 -16.74 25.27 -9.42
C ARG A 5 -15.50 24.39 -9.34
N ILE A 6 -14.90 24.30 -8.16
CA ILE A 6 -13.88 23.30 -7.86
C ILE A 6 -14.54 21.92 -7.95
N ARG A 7 -14.15 21.11 -8.93
CA ARG A 7 -14.53 19.70 -8.97
C ARG A 7 -13.69 18.98 -7.91
N SER A 8 -14.31 18.56 -6.82
CA SER A 8 -13.67 17.72 -5.83
C SER A 8 -13.39 16.35 -6.44
N GLU A 9 -12.13 15.89 -6.37
CA GLU A 9 -11.81 14.50 -6.67
C GLU A 9 -12.59 13.57 -5.73
N PRO A 10 -13.10 12.44 -6.23
CA PRO A 10 -13.85 11.51 -5.40
C PRO A 10 -12.99 11.04 -4.22
N ALA A 11 -13.59 11.01 -3.03
CA ALA A 11 -12.94 10.55 -1.81
C ALA A 11 -12.20 9.21 -2.03
N PRO A 12 -11.05 8.98 -1.35
CA PRO A 12 -10.29 7.75 -1.53
C PRO A 12 -11.20 6.56 -1.22
N VAL A 13 -11.50 5.78 -2.26
CA VAL A 13 -12.33 4.58 -2.19
C VAL A 13 -11.79 3.71 -1.06
N LYS A 14 -12.65 3.43 -0.06
CA LYS A 14 -12.36 2.48 1.03
C LYS A 14 -11.66 1.28 0.43
N ALA A 15 -10.49 0.91 0.98
CA ALA A 15 -9.62 -0.17 0.52
C ALA A 15 -10.42 -1.27 -0.18
N GLY A 16 -10.46 -1.23 -1.52
CA GLY A 16 -11.29 -2.10 -2.32
C GLY A 16 -11.01 -3.56 -1.94
N LYS A 17 -12.04 -4.40 -2.07
CA LYS A 17 -11.93 -5.86 -1.92
C LYS A 17 -10.68 -6.30 -2.69
N ARG A 18 -9.81 -7.08 -2.02
CA ARG A 18 -8.57 -7.59 -2.63
C ARG A 18 -8.91 -8.24 -3.98
N PRO A 19 -8.21 -7.92 -5.08
CA PRO A 19 -8.42 -8.58 -6.36
C PRO A 19 -8.27 -10.11 -6.21
N ALA A 20 -9.07 -10.88 -6.95
CA ALA A 20 -9.09 -12.35 -6.82
C ALA A 20 -7.74 -13.00 -7.15
N THR A 21 -6.98 -12.34 -8.02
CA THR A 21 -5.64 -12.68 -8.52
C THR A 21 -4.50 -12.26 -7.59
N VAL A 22 -4.80 -11.65 -6.44
CA VAL A 22 -3.83 -11.27 -5.43
C VAL A 22 -3.92 -12.22 -4.23
N GLY A 23 -2.88 -13.03 -4.04
CA GLY A 23 -2.71 -13.92 -2.90
C GLY A 23 -2.10 -13.23 -1.67
N ALA A 24 -2.04 -13.97 -0.57
CA ALA A 24 -1.23 -13.61 0.58
C ALA A 24 -0.42 -14.83 1.02
N ALA A 25 0.90 -14.70 0.98
CA ALA A 25 1.83 -15.70 1.48
C ALA A 25 2.37 -15.25 2.85
N THR A 26 2.66 -16.20 3.72
CA THR A 26 3.36 -15.91 4.98
C THR A 26 4.79 -16.40 4.85
N VAL A 27 5.74 -15.47 4.91
CA VAL A 27 7.18 -15.77 4.87
C VAL A 27 7.81 -15.53 6.23
N ARG A 28 8.85 -16.30 6.56
CA ARG A 28 9.67 -16.05 7.76
C ARG A 28 10.78 -15.08 7.39
N THR A 29 10.97 -14.05 8.20
CA THR A 29 12.12 -13.16 8.09
C THR A 29 13.35 -13.82 8.72
N GLU A 30 14.54 -13.27 8.46
CA GLU A 30 15.81 -13.73 9.06
C GLU A 30 15.77 -13.78 10.59
N SER A 31 15.02 -12.85 11.21
CA SER A 31 14.77 -12.84 12.67
C SER A 31 13.74 -13.87 13.15
N GLY A 32 13.31 -14.80 12.30
CA GLY A 32 12.30 -15.84 12.61
C GLY A 32 10.85 -15.36 12.67
N LYS A 33 10.61 -14.05 12.54
CA LYS A 33 9.25 -13.47 12.58
C LYS A 33 8.46 -13.83 11.32
N LYS A 34 7.17 -14.11 11.49
CA LYS A 34 6.24 -14.31 10.37
C LYS A 34 5.83 -12.95 9.80
N LYS A 35 5.98 -12.77 8.49
CA LYS A 35 5.54 -11.58 7.76
C LYS A 35 4.60 -12.02 6.63
N SER A 36 3.42 -11.42 6.58
CA SER A 36 2.51 -11.61 5.45
C SER A 36 2.93 -10.72 4.30
N VAL A 37 3.03 -11.30 3.10
CA VAL A 37 3.40 -10.63 1.86
C VAL A 37 2.29 -10.92 0.84
N LEU A 38 1.88 -9.89 0.11
CA LEU A 38 0.92 -10.05 -0.97
C LEU A 38 1.63 -10.56 -2.22
N THR A 39 1.04 -11.55 -2.88
CA THR A 39 1.56 -12.15 -4.11
C THR A 39 0.61 -11.85 -5.26
N VAL A 40 1.14 -11.67 -6.48
CA VAL A 40 0.32 -11.54 -7.69
C VAL A 40 0.51 -12.82 -8.50
N GLU A 41 -0.60 -13.42 -8.94
CA GLU A 41 -0.56 -14.58 -9.82
C GLU A 41 0.05 -14.22 -11.18
N ALA A 42 0.95 -15.08 -11.69
CA ALA A 42 1.67 -14.82 -12.94
C ALA A 42 0.75 -14.71 -14.17
N ASN A 43 -0.40 -15.38 -14.14
CA ASN A 43 -1.40 -15.37 -15.20
C ASN A 43 -2.58 -14.41 -14.94
N SER A 44 -2.37 -13.35 -14.15
CA SER A 44 -3.43 -12.37 -13.94
C SER A 44 -3.77 -11.63 -15.23
N ALA A 45 -5.03 -11.70 -15.66
CA ALA A 45 -5.58 -10.89 -16.75
C ALA A 45 -5.50 -9.38 -16.47
N SER A 46 -5.36 -8.99 -15.20
CA SER A 46 -5.32 -7.60 -14.71
C SER A 46 -4.02 -7.29 -13.96
N PHE A 47 -2.90 -7.88 -14.39
CA PHE A 47 -1.60 -7.78 -13.72
C PHE A 47 -1.23 -6.34 -13.32
N GLY A 48 -1.43 -5.36 -14.21
CA GLY A 48 -1.09 -3.96 -13.92
C GLY A 48 -1.84 -3.37 -12.73
N SER A 49 -3.16 -3.57 -12.64
CA SER A 49 -3.96 -3.09 -11.50
C SER A 49 -3.68 -3.88 -10.22
N ASP A 50 -3.38 -5.17 -10.34
CA ASP A 50 -3.10 -6.04 -9.21
C ASP A 50 -1.73 -5.73 -8.59
N PHE A 51 -0.73 -5.53 -9.44
CA PHE A 51 0.60 -5.08 -9.04
C PHE A 51 0.53 -3.70 -8.38
N LEU A 52 -0.21 -2.76 -8.97
CA LEU A 52 -0.41 -1.44 -8.37
C LEU A 52 -1.11 -1.53 -7.01
N TYR A 53 -2.09 -2.43 -6.85
CA TYR A 53 -2.76 -2.68 -5.58
C TYR A 53 -1.78 -3.19 -4.52
N VAL A 54 -0.99 -4.22 -4.85
CA VAL A 54 0.03 -4.80 -3.96
C VAL A 54 1.06 -3.76 -3.56
N PHE A 55 1.57 -2.99 -4.54
CA PHE A 55 2.54 -1.92 -4.30
C PHE A 55 2.00 -0.87 -3.31
N LYS A 56 0.78 -0.37 -3.54
CA LYS A 56 0.13 0.62 -2.66
C LYS A 56 -0.01 0.09 -1.22
N LYS A 57 -0.38 -1.18 -1.05
CA LYS A 57 -0.52 -1.80 0.27
C LYS A 57 0.82 -1.96 0.99
N ASN A 58 1.86 -2.39 0.27
CA ASN A 58 3.19 -2.55 0.83
C ASN A 58 3.80 -1.20 1.25
N VAL A 59 3.64 -0.16 0.42
CA VAL A 59 4.10 1.20 0.75
C VAL A 59 3.34 1.75 1.97
N ALA A 60 2.03 1.55 2.04
CA ALA A 60 1.25 1.98 3.20
C ALA A 60 1.69 1.28 4.50
N ALA A 61 1.97 -0.03 4.43
CA ALA A 61 2.50 -0.79 5.56
C ALA A 61 3.88 -0.27 6.00
N ALA A 62 4.79 -0.06 5.04
CA ALA A 62 6.12 0.49 5.29
C ALA A 62 6.05 1.89 5.92
N ARG A 63 5.18 2.78 5.43
CA ARG A 63 4.97 4.12 6.00
C ARG A 63 4.46 4.06 7.44
N SER A 64 3.54 3.13 7.74
CA SER A 64 3.03 2.93 9.10
C SER A 64 4.14 2.45 10.04
N GLU A 65 4.97 1.52 9.58
CA GLU A 65 6.13 1.04 10.32
C GLU A 65 7.19 2.13 10.53
N ASN A 66 7.50 2.90 9.49
CA ASN A 66 8.41 4.04 9.56
C ASN A 66 7.92 5.08 10.57
N LYS A 67 6.62 5.42 10.55
CA LYS A 67 6.04 6.36 11.51
C LYS A 67 6.18 5.86 12.95
N LYS A 68 6.00 4.56 13.20
CA LYS A 68 6.18 3.97 14.54
C LYS A 68 7.64 4.02 15.01
N ARG A 69 8.59 3.77 14.12
CA ARG A 69 10.03 3.68 14.47
C ARG A 69 10.73 5.04 14.51
N THR A 70 10.37 5.94 13.61
CA THR A 70 11.12 7.19 13.35
C THR A 70 10.30 8.45 13.63
N GLY A 71 9.01 8.31 13.94
CA GLY A 71 8.07 9.43 14.07
C GLY A 71 7.60 10.01 12.73
N SER A 72 8.20 9.62 11.60
CA SER A 72 7.85 10.07 10.25
C SER A 72 7.46 8.92 9.33
N PRO A 73 6.39 9.03 8.52
CA PRO A 73 6.06 8.01 7.53
C PRO A 73 7.13 7.85 6.44
N GLU A 74 7.95 8.87 6.21
CA GLU A 74 9.03 8.85 5.21
C GLU A 74 10.29 8.13 5.71
N GLY A 75 10.38 7.81 7.02
CA GLY A 75 11.53 7.12 7.60
C GLY A 75 12.74 8.02 7.88
N VAL A 76 12.67 9.31 7.54
CA VAL A 76 13.71 10.29 7.87
C VAL A 76 13.53 10.75 9.31
N GLN A 77 14.50 10.43 10.18
CA GLN A 77 14.63 11.11 11.47
C GLN A 77 14.97 12.57 11.18
N ARG A 78 14.05 13.49 11.46
CA ARG A 78 14.40 14.92 11.48
C ARG A 78 15.50 15.10 12.53
N ARG A 79 16.73 15.34 12.08
CA ARG A 79 17.79 15.84 12.97
C ARG A 79 17.26 17.14 13.57
N ARG A 80 17.19 17.16 14.91
CA ARG A 80 16.88 18.36 15.68
C ARG A 80 18.06 19.31 15.65
#